data_AF-A0A963EIH7-F1
#
_entry.id   AF-A0A963EIH7-F1
#
_cell.length_a   1.000
_cell.length_b   1.000
_cell.length_c   1.000
_cell.angle_alpha   90.00
_cell.angle_beta   90.00
_cell.angle_gamma   90.00
#
_symmetry.space_group_name_H-M   'P 1'
#
loop_
_entity.id
_entity.type
_entity.pdbx_description
1 polymer ?
#
loop_
_entity_poly.entity_id
_entity_poly.type
_entity_poly.pdbx_seq_one_letter_code
_entity_poly.pdbx_strand_id
1 'polypeptide(L)'
;MWQHILAFVLCLVIHAPAQAVCEATPGGDGSGTVAGTPGPLLYFQPTASRNAGTTNIPVTSAAGLSPGDMLLVIQMQGATIDSRNNQRYGDGVNAQPASGWQNNANFTAGRYEYAVVDSIVGNQINLVSPLANNYVRYVRPNTTTAQGQRRYQVIRVPQYTNLSLTGDVTAPPWNGETGGVLPLDVAGDLNFNGYTISMSGRGFRGGGTRVLGGQGGGSNNDYRNLATNNYHSSKGEGIAGTPRYVADQLSNALINLGNEGYPNGSHGMGAPGNAGGGGTDGNPNNNDQNSGGGGGGNGGDGGRGGNTWSSNLARGGYGGKAFPASVDRIVMGGGGGGASQNNAGNPAHGGAGGGIVLVRAGRLVGAGVIDVNGADGQTPANDGGGGGGAGGSVIVTANQQIGSITINALGGNGGNAHVGGVPHGPGGGGGGGVVFSNPEISPTVNIAQGASGYTVNPGTYFGASPSGGNTGSEVPNADPDTIVGADSGADCIPASLSILKSVDQATANPGDILTYTITVTNVGLGKAHNVYLVDALGGFTDFVPDSFGPGQHFLFSDSVANPSGLSLGTLQYSENGGTTYQAIPGSAGWETRMTHWRIDMSGIMNRDGQFTIQYQQQVD
;
A
#
# COMPACT_ATOMS: atom_id res chain seq x y z
N MET A 1 -44.65 -48.10 -24.51
CA MET A 1 -44.63 -47.14 -23.40
C MET A 1 -43.58 -47.61 -22.40
N TRP A 2 -42.30 -47.45 -22.75
CA TRP A 2 -41.19 -47.67 -21.83
C TRP A 2 -40.72 -46.28 -21.39
N GLN A 3 -41.16 -45.87 -20.19
CA GLN A 3 -40.69 -44.63 -19.56
C GLN A 3 -39.32 -44.92 -18.95
N HIS A 4 -38.25 -44.60 -19.66
CA HIS A 4 -36.92 -44.54 -19.06
C HIS A 4 -36.67 -43.13 -18.54
N ILE A 5 -36.67 -43.03 -17.21
CA ILE A 5 -36.16 -41.87 -16.48
C ILE A 5 -34.69 -41.74 -16.88
N LEU A 6 -34.33 -40.69 -17.62
CA LEU A 6 -32.94 -40.31 -17.86
C LEU A 6 -32.28 -40.10 -16.50
N ALA A 7 -31.37 -41.01 -16.12
CA ALA A 7 -30.55 -40.85 -14.93
C ALA A 7 -29.32 -40.01 -15.32
N PHE A 8 -29.23 -38.81 -14.74
CA PHE A 8 -28.15 -37.85 -15.01
C PHE A 8 -26.98 -38.09 -14.06
N VAL A 9 -25.82 -38.49 -14.58
CA VAL A 9 -24.57 -38.47 -13.83
C VAL A 9 -23.58 -37.59 -14.58
N LEU A 10 -23.52 -36.32 -14.20
CA LEU A 10 -22.42 -35.43 -14.55
C LEU A 10 -21.35 -35.60 -13.47
N CYS A 11 -20.19 -36.14 -13.82
CA CYS A 11 -19.05 -36.24 -12.91
C CYS A 11 -18.03 -35.17 -13.29
N LEU A 12 -18.07 -34.01 -12.63
CA LEU A 12 -16.96 -33.06 -12.68
C LEU A 12 -15.82 -33.62 -11.83
N VAL A 13 -14.72 -34.00 -12.48
CA VAL A 13 -13.45 -34.14 -11.77
C VAL A 13 -12.75 -32.80 -11.90
N ILE A 14 -12.32 -32.22 -10.78
CA ILE A 14 -11.44 -31.05 -10.77
C ILE A 14 -10.06 -31.55 -10.36
N HIS A 15 -9.06 -31.29 -11.19
CA HIS A 15 -7.68 -31.26 -10.73
C HIS A 15 -7.36 -29.80 -10.48
N ALA A 16 -7.67 -29.31 -9.27
CA ALA A 16 -6.97 -28.13 -8.79
C ALA A 16 -5.49 -28.55 -8.72
N PRO A 17 -4.57 -27.96 -9.51
CA PRO A 17 -3.16 -28.08 -9.16
C PRO A 17 -3.04 -27.58 -7.71
N ALA A 18 -2.06 -28.13 -6.98
CA ALA A 18 -1.75 -27.72 -5.62
C ALA A 18 -1.95 -26.21 -5.49
N GLN A 19 -2.87 -25.80 -4.62
CA GLN A 19 -3.01 -24.41 -4.21
C GLN A 19 -1.61 -23.85 -4.01
N ALA A 20 -1.39 -22.59 -4.36
CA ALA A 20 -0.26 -21.87 -3.79
C ALA A 20 -0.22 -22.26 -2.30
N VAL A 21 0.90 -22.83 -1.85
CA VAL A 21 0.98 -23.37 -0.49
C VAL A 21 0.85 -22.17 0.43
N CYS A 22 -0.37 -21.92 0.88
CA CYS A 22 -0.68 -20.78 1.72
C CYS A 22 0.05 -21.02 3.04
N GLU A 23 1.18 -20.34 3.19
CA GLU A 23 1.99 -20.46 4.39
C GLU A 23 1.21 -19.94 5.60
N ALA A 24 0.34 -18.94 5.40
CA ALA A 24 -0.55 -18.35 6.40
C ALA A 24 -1.95 -18.98 6.38
N THR A 25 -2.71 -18.83 7.47
CA THR A 25 -4.11 -19.30 7.55
C THR A 25 -5.08 -18.21 7.06
N PRO A 26 -5.69 -18.34 5.86
CA PRO A 26 -6.58 -17.30 5.35
C PRO A 26 -7.77 -17.09 6.28
N GLY A 27 -8.01 -15.85 6.69
CA GLY A 27 -9.10 -15.53 7.62
C GLY A 27 -8.90 -16.10 9.04
N GLY A 28 -7.65 -16.29 9.49
CA GLY A 28 -7.33 -16.81 10.82
C GLY A 28 -7.94 -16.04 12.00
N ASP A 29 -8.29 -14.76 11.82
CA ASP A 29 -8.99 -13.93 12.80
C ASP A 29 -10.53 -13.98 12.65
N GLY A 30 -11.05 -14.84 11.75
CA GLY A 30 -12.48 -15.05 11.50
C GLY A 30 -13.17 -13.91 10.74
N SER A 31 -14.51 -13.92 10.71
CA SER A 31 -15.28 -12.77 10.23
C SER A 31 -15.46 -11.76 11.37
N GLY A 32 -15.42 -10.46 11.07
CA GLY A 32 -15.49 -9.44 12.10
C GLY A 32 -16.01 -8.07 11.66
N THR A 33 -16.17 -7.21 12.64
CA THR A 33 -16.46 -5.78 12.46
C THR A 33 -15.39 -4.95 13.15
N VAL A 34 -15.00 -3.82 12.56
CA VAL A 34 -13.98 -2.94 13.16
C VAL A 34 -14.46 -1.49 13.19
N ALA A 35 -14.09 -0.80 14.26
CA ALA A 35 -14.03 0.64 14.42
C ALA A 35 -12.77 0.97 15.25
N GLY A 36 -12.07 2.06 14.94
CA GLY A 36 -10.79 2.38 15.57
C GLY A 36 -9.65 1.47 15.11
N THR A 37 -8.80 1.01 16.03
CA THR A 37 -7.69 0.13 15.69
C THR A 37 -8.13 -1.33 15.66
N PRO A 38 -7.88 -2.08 14.56
CA PRO A 38 -8.19 -3.51 14.51
C PRO A 38 -7.54 -4.24 15.68
N GLY A 39 -8.33 -4.95 16.48
CA GLY A 39 -7.82 -5.66 17.66
C GLY A 39 -6.62 -6.60 17.40
N PRO A 40 -6.61 -7.35 16.28
CA PRO A 40 -5.50 -8.25 15.95
C PRO A 40 -4.24 -7.55 15.40
N LEU A 41 -4.25 -6.23 15.19
CA LEU A 41 -3.12 -5.46 14.68
C LEU A 41 -2.12 -5.17 15.81
N LEU A 42 -0.91 -5.71 15.70
CA LEU A 42 0.15 -5.56 16.70
C LEU A 42 1.47 -5.14 16.05
N TYR A 43 2.28 -4.39 16.78
CA TYR A 43 3.58 -3.89 16.32
C TYR A 43 4.70 -4.38 17.22
N PHE A 44 5.77 -4.88 16.61
CA PHE A 44 6.92 -5.44 17.30
C PHE A 44 8.18 -4.69 16.91
N GLN A 45 8.94 -4.28 17.92
CA GLN A 45 10.22 -3.61 17.74
C GLN A 45 11.33 -4.67 17.63
N PRO A 46 11.98 -4.80 16.47
CA PRO A 46 13.09 -5.73 16.33
C PRO A 46 14.31 -5.25 17.12
N THR A 47 15.16 -6.17 17.56
CA THR A 47 16.36 -5.85 18.38
C THR A 47 17.67 -5.94 17.61
N ALA A 48 17.69 -6.53 16.42
CA ALA A 48 18.89 -6.70 15.60
C ALA A 48 18.58 -6.64 14.09
N SER A 49 19.59 -6.37 13.25
CA SER A 49 19.48 -6.52 11.80
C SER A 49 19.25 -7.98 11.40
N ARG A 50 18.62 -8.21 10.24
CA ARG A 50 18.42 -9.51 9.63
C ARG A 50 18.80 -9.50 8.16
N ASN A 51 19.43 -10.58 7.72
CA ASN A 51 19.81 -10.76 6.33
C ASN A 51 18.76 -11.62 5.63
N ALA A 52 18.67 -11.47 4.32
CA ALA A 52 17.99 -12.43 3.47
C ALA A 52 18.54 -13.85 3.73
N GLY A 53 17.66 -14.85 3.67
CA GLY A 53 17.96 -16.25 3.99
C GLY A 53 17.80 -16.63 5.46
N THR A 54 17.54 -15.67 6.36
CA THR A 54 17.33 -15.97 7.80
C THR A 54 15.87 -16.27 8.12
N THR A 55 15.63 -17.19 9.06
CA THR A 55 14.28 -17.66 9.47
C THR A 55 13.89 -17.21 10.88
N ASN A 56 14.55 -16.18 11.43
CA ASN A 56 14.21 -15.69 12.76
C ASN A 56 14.34 -14.18 12.88
N ILE A 57 13.49 -13.57 13.72
CA ILE A 57 13.53 -12.15 14.04
C ILE A 57 13.41 -11.98 15.55
N PRO A 58 14.44 -11.48 16.25
CA PRO A 58 14.33 -11.16 17.67
C PRO A 58 13.66 -9.79 17.85
N VAL A 59 12.72 -9.74 18.79
CA VAL A 59 11.92 -8.55 19.13
C VAL A 59 12.03 -8.22 20.62
N THR A 60 11.57 -7.05 21.03
CA THR A 60 11.55 -6.65 22.45
C THR A 60 10.50 -7.43 23.26
N SER A 61 9.38 -7.77 22.63
CA SER A 61 8.33 -8.64 23.15
C SER A 61 7.66 -9.34 21.97
N ALA A 62 7.34 -10.64 22.09
CA ALA A 62 6.53 -11.38 21.11
C ALA A 62 5.10 -11.66 21.61
N ALA A 63 4.65 -10.94 22.65
CA ALA A 63 3.35 -11.17 23.26
C ALA A 63 2.20 -10.93 22.25
N GLY A 64 1.22 -11.82 22.23
CA GLY A 64 0.06 -11.74 21.34
C GLY A 64 0.27 -12.35 19.95
N LEU A 65 1.47 -12.88 19.64
CA LEU A 65 1.69 -13.69 18.44
C LEU A 65 1.43 -15.17 18.71
N SER A 66 1.00 -15.87 17.67
CA SER A 66 0.85 -17.33 17.63
C SER A 66 1.41 -17.90 16.32
N PRO A 67 1.82 -19.20 16.30
CA PRO A 67 2.07 -19.92 15.05
C PRO A 67 0.92 -19.75 14.05
N GLY A 68 1.26 -19.54 12.78
CA GLY A 68 0.31 -19.28 11.69
C GLY A 68 -0.05 -17.81 11.46
N ASP A 69 0.32 -16.91 12.39
CA ASP A 69 0.08 -15.47 12.21
C ASP A 69 0.86 -14.91 11.03
N MET A 70 0.19 -14.10 10.20
CA MET A 70 0.85 -13.33 9.18
C MET A 70 1.51 -12.06 9.73
N LEU A 71 2.70 -11.78 9.22
CA LEU A 71 3.52 -10.63 9.53
C LEU A 71 3.79 -9.80 8.28
N LEU A 72 3.88 -8.48 8.47
CA LEU A 72 4.52 -7.55 7.55
C LEU A 72 5.85 -7.12 8.16
N VAL A 73 6.96 -7.40 7.48
CA VAL A 73 8.29 -6.89 7.85
C VAL A 73 8.61 -5.73 6.92
N ILE A 74 8.89 -4.54 7.46
CA ILE A 74 9.07 -3.33 6.65
C ILE A 74 10.20 -2.44 7.15
N GLN A 75 11.11 -2.06 6.25
CA GLN A 75 12.19 -1.13 6.51
C GLN A 75 11.69 0.32 6.42
N MET A 76 11.48 0.99 7.55
CA MET A 76 10.98 2.36 7.59
C MET A 76 12.07 3.39 7.22
N GLN A 77 13.26 3.27 7.81
CA GLN A 77 14.38 4.21 7.60
C GLN A 77 15.64 3.47 7.17
N GLY A 78 16.39 4.03 6.23
CA GLY A 78 17.49 3.31 5.59
C GLY A 78 18.25 4.08 4.51
N ALA A 79 18.14 5.41 4.46
CA ALA A 79 18.85 6.24 3.48
C ALA A 79 20.19 6.78 4.03
N THR A 80 21.14 6.99 3.12
CA THR A 80 22.43 7.65 3.40
C THR A 80 22.34 9.08 2.88
N ILE A 81 22.85 10.06 3.61
CA ILE A 81 22.88 11.45 3.14
C ILE A 81 24.31 11.97 3.09
N ASP A 82 24.57 12.87 2.16
CA ASP A 82 25.69 13.78 2.30
C ASP A 82 25.36 14.80 3.39
N SER A 83 26.14 14.82 4.45
CA SER A 83 25.85 15.69 5.58
C SER A 83 26.54 17.04 5.46
N ARG A 84 27.41 17.31 4.46
CA ARG A 84 28.21 18.54 4.38
C ARG A 84 27.35 19.80 4.49
N ASN A 85 27.88 20.81 5.18
CA ASN A 85 27.18 22.07 5.40
C ASN A 85 27.29 23.00 4.17
N ASN A 86 26.78 22.57 3.03
CA ASN A 86 26.76 23.32 1.78
C ASN A 86 25.67 22.76 0.84
N GLN A 87 25.66 23.22 -0.42
CA GLN A 87 24.68 22.83 -1.43
C GLN A 87 24.62 21.31 -1.70
N ARG A 88 25.65 20.55 -1.30
CA ARG A 88 25.69 19.10 -1.47
C ARG A 88 24.90 18.33 -0.42
N TYR A 89 24.32 19.00 0.58
CA TYR A 89 23.54 18.33 1.61
C TYR A 89 22.43 17.46 1.01
N GLY A 90 22.26 16.23 1.51
CA GLY A 90 21.29 15.28 1.01
C GLY A 90 21.88 14.36 -0.07
N ASP A 91 21.72 14.74 -1.33
CA ASP A 91 22.09 13.92 -2.51
C ASP A 91 23.59 13.95 -2.87
N GLY A 92 24.37 14.89 -2.34
CA GLY A 92 25.80 15.06 -2.66
C GLY A 92 26.10 15.95 -3.88
N VAL A 93 25.07 16.44 -4.57
CA VAL A 93 25.17 17.23 -5.80
C VAL A 93 25.47 18.69 -5.45
N ASN A 94 26.43 19.32 -6.13
CA ASN A 94 26.79 20.72 -5.86
C ASN A 94 25.82 21.70 -6.56
N ALA A 95 24.53 21.58 -6.25
CA ALA A 95 23.45 22.38 -6.82
C ALA A 95 22.29 22.51 -5.83
N GLN A 96 21.37 23.43 -6.11
CA GLN A 96 20.10 23.49 -5.39
C GLN A 96 19.04 22.67 -6.13
N PRO A 97 18.03 22.12 -5.42
CA PRO A 97 17.87 22.14 -3.96
C PRO A 97 18.79 21.12 -3.26
N ALA A 98 19.40 21.54 -2.14
CA ALA A 98 20.24 20.69 -1.30
C ALA A 98 19.38 19.73 -0.47
N SER A 99 18.93 18.67 -1.14
CA SER A 99 17.84 17.80 -0.69
C SER A 99 18.08 16.35 -1.11
N GLY A 100 17.35 15.41 -0.52
CA GLY A 100 17.37 14.01 -0.94
C GLY A 100 18.44 13.17 -0.24
N TRP A 101 18.91 12.12 -0.93
CA TRP A 101 19.80 11.11 -0.38
C TRP A 101 20.73 10.56 -1.46
N GLN A 102 21.78 9.86 -1.02
CA GLN A 102 22.70 9.16 -1.92
C GLN A 102 22.11 7.80 -2.32
N ASN A 103 21.85 7.61 -3.61
CA ASN A 103 21.41 6.32 -4.13
C ASN A 103 22.63 5.37 -4.26
N ASN A 104 22.86 4.55 -3.24
CA ASN A 104 23.97 3.62 -3.16
C ASN A 104 23.49 2.23 -2.68
N ALA A 105 24.40 1.24 -2.68
CA ALA A 105 24.09 -0.13 -2.28
C ALA A 105 23.56 -0.28 -0.83
N ASN A 106 23.74 0.74 0.00
CA ASN A 106 23.29 0.73 1.39
C ASN A 106 21.85 1.25 1.57
N PHE A 107 21.17 1.68 0.50
CA PHE A 107 19.82 2.22 0.53
C PHE A 107 18.77 1.11 0.73
N THR A 108 18.15 1.07 1.91
CA THR A 108 17.25 -0.02 2.33
C THR A 108 15.81 0.43 2.58
N ALA A 109 15.57 1.73 2.74
CA ALA A 109 14.26 2.26 3.12
C ALA A 109 13.16 1.82 2.15
N GLY A 110 12.01 1.47 2.70
CA GLY A 110 10.76 1.14 2.02
C GLY A 110 10.59 -0.30 1.56
N ARG A 111 11.64 -1.14 1.62
CA ARG A 111 11.49 -2.57 1.32
C ARG A 111 10.59 -3.24 2.36
N TYR A 112 9.70 -4.12 1.91
CA TYR A 112 8.87 -4.92 2.78
C TYR A 112 8.62 -6.31 2.19
N GLU A 113 8.16 -7.22 3.05
CA GLU A 113 7.65 -8.54 2.65
C GLU A 113 6.64 -9.07 3.67
N TYR A 114 5.81 -10.01 3.24
CA TYR A 114 4.93 -10.78 4.11
C TYR A 114 5.63 -12.07 4.57
N ALA A 115 5.53 -12.39 5.86
CA ALA A 115 6.11 -13.59 6.44
C ALA A 115 5.10 -14.28 7.37
N VAL A 116 5.34 -15.53 7.72
CA VAL A 116 4.43 -16.30 8.60
C VAL A 116 5.19 -16.83 9.80
N VAL A 117 4.57 -16.72 10.97
CA VAL A 117 5.11 -17.28 12.21
C VAL A 117 5.05 -18.81 12.16
N ASP A 118 6.19 -19.47 12.24
CA ASP A 118 6.29 -20.92 12.48
C ASP A 118 6.17 -21.21 13.98
N SER A 119 7.01 -20.54 14.78
CA SER A 119 7.08 -20.77 16.22
C SER A 119 7.63 -19.55 16.95
N ILE A 120 7.36 -19.47 18.26
CA ILE A 120 7.84 -18.39 19.12
C ILE A 120 8.65 -19.00 20.26
N VAL A 121 9.91 -18.59 20.40
CA VAL A 121 10.80 -19.04 21.47
C VAL A 121 11.28 -17.82 22.24
N GLY A 122 10.67 -17.56 23.41
CA GLY A 122 10.87 -16.32 24.14
C GLY A 122 10.42 -15.11 23.33
N ASN A 123 11.32 -14.16 23.06
CA ASN A 123 11.06 -13.01 22.19
C ASN A 123 11.70 -13.16 20.80
N GLN A 124 11.90 -14.40 20.34
CA GLN A 124 12.33 -14.69 18.99
C GLN A 124 11.14 -15.26 18.20
N ILE A 125 10.82 -14.60 17.10
CA ILE A 125 9.85 -15.07 16.11
C ILE A 125 10.62 -15.95 15.13
N ASN A 126 10.25 -17.21 14.97
CA ASN A 126 10.76 -18.08 13.92
C ASN A 126 9.75 -18.09 12.76
N LEU A 127 10.25 -18.08 11.52
CA LEU A 127 9.46 -17.94 10.31
C LEU A 127 9.38 -19.27 9.56
N VAL A 128 8.23 -19.50 8.91
CA VAL A 128 8.01 -20.66 8.02
C VAL A 128 9.02 -20.63 6.85
N SER A 129 9.06 -19.50 6.15
CA SER A 129 10.00 -19.25 5.05
C SER A 129 11.08 -18.24 5.44
N PRO A 130 12.31 -18.37 4.89
CA PRO A 130 13.38 -17.42 5.14
C PRO A 130 13.04 -16.05 4.53
N LEU A 131 13.53 -14.99 5.16
CA LEU A 131 13.39 -13.63 4.65
C LEU A 131 14.02 -13.49 3.25
N ALA A 132 13.32 -12.82 2.34
CA ALA A 132 13.81 -12.48 1.02
C ALA A 132 14.65 -11.19 1.03
N ASN A 133 14.36 -10.24 1.92
CA ASN A 133 15.08 -8.97 2.01
C ASN A 133 16.04 -8.88 3.21
N ASN A 134 17.00 -7.96 3.10
CA ASN A 134 17.80 -7.51 4.23
C ASN A 134 17.07 -6.40 4.99
N TYR A 135 16.98 -6.54 6.32
CA TYR A 135 16.46 -5.53 7.23
C TYR A 135 17.54 -5.04 8.18
N VAL A 136 17.81 -3.74 8.16
CA VAL A 136 18.91 -3.14 8.91
C VAL A 136 18.37 -2.34 10.08
N ARG A 137 18.93 -2.61 11.27
CA ARG A 137 18.67 -1.85 12.48
C ARG A 137 19.98 -1.44 13.14
N TYR A 138 20.11 -0.15 13.44
CA TYR A 138 21.20 0.37 14.27
C TYR A 138 20.67 0.93 15.58
N VAL A 139 21.12 0.41 16.72
CA VAL A 139 20.72 0.98 18.03
C VAL A 139 21.27 2.42 18.15
N ARG A 140 20.51 3.34 18.78
CA ARG A 140 21.00 4.70 19.07
C ARG A 140 22.26 4.64 19.96
N PRO A 141 23.21 5.59 19.86
CA PRO A 141 23.21 6.80 19.04
C PRO A 141 24.06 6.62 17.76
N ASN A 142 23.71 5.68 16.89
CA ASN A 142 24.61 5.33 15.79
C ASN A 142 24.43 6.21 14.54
N THR A 143 24.68 7.52 14.66
CA THR A 143 24.98 8.34 13.48
C THR A 143 26.48 8.38 13.28
N THR A 144 26.99 7.76 12.21
CA THR A 144 28.34 8.09 11.74
C THR A 144 28.31 9.46 11.07
N THR A 145 29.44 9.96 10.58
CA THR A 145 29.50 11.25 9.85
C THR A 145 28.66 11.28 8.56
N ALA A 146 28.17 10.14 8.06
CA ALA A 146 27.39 10.03 6.83
C ALA A 146 26.07 9.25 6.96
N GLN A 147 25.90 8.39 7.97
CA GLN A 147 24.74 7.50 8.06
C GLN A 147 23.77 7.95 9.16
N GLY A 148 22.53 8.24 8.78
CA GLY A 148 21.44 8.45 9.74
C GLY A 148 20.80 7.15 10.23
N GLN A 149 19.69 7.25 10.96
CA GLN A 149 19.06 6.11 11.59
C GLN A 149 18.52 5.07 10.59
N ARG A 150 18.60 3.80 10.99
CA ARG A 150 18.02 2.66 10.26
C ARG A 150 17.07 1.92 11.18
N ARG A 151 15.83 1.76 10.74
CA ARG A 151 14.73 1.20 11.53
C ARG A 151 13.86 0.37 10.61
N TYR A 152 13.59 -0.86 11.02
CA TYR A 152 12.52 -1.68 10.50
C TYR A 152 11.61 -2.09 11.64
N GLN A 153 10.38 -2.45 11.32
CA GLN A 153 9.39 -2.97 12.26
C GLN A 153 8.78 -4.25 11.72
N VAL A 154 8.21 -5.05 12.62
CA VAL A 154 7.42 -6.23 12.30
C VAL A 154 6.00 -5.97 12.78
N ILE A 155 5.00 -6.27 11.97
CA ILE A 155 3.59 -5.96 12.23
C ILE A 155 2.78 -7.22 12.05
N ARG A 156 1.97 -7.62 13.03
CA ARG A 156 0.96 -8.68 12.84
C ARG A 156 -0.14 -8.14 11.95
N VAL A 157 -0.38 -8.80 10.83
CA VAL A 157 -1.41 -8.41 9.86
C VAL A 157 -2.72 -9.07 10.27
N PRO A 158 -3.79 -8.30 10.55
CA PRO A 158 -5.12 -8.89 10.74
C PRO A 158 -5.56 -9.65 9.50
N GLN A 159 -5.99 -10.91 9.68
CA GLN A 159 -6.45 -11.81 8.63
C GLN A 159 -7.93 -12.16 8.81
N TYR A 160 -8.84 -11.44 8.14
CA TYR A 160 -10.28 -11.68 8.27
C TYR A 160 -10.83 -12.56 7.15
N THR A 161 -11.82 -13.39 7.44
CA THR A 161 -12.63 -14.05 6.40
C THR A 161 -13.53 -13.03 5.70
N ASN A 162 -14.22 -12.19 6.46
CA ASN A 162 -14.95 -11.02 5.98
C ASN A 162 -14.81 -9.91 7.02
N LEU A 163 -14.73 -8.66 6.59
CA LEU A 163 -14.60 -7.51 7.46
C LEU A 163 -15.63 -6.43 7.07
N SER A 164 -16.43 -5.99 8.04
CA SER A 164 -17.32 -4.83 7.86
C SER A 164 -16.91 -3.68 8.78
N LEU A 165 -16.78 -2.48 8.21
CA LEU A 165 -16.51 -1.29 9.02
C LEU A 165 -17.78 -0.82 9.71
N THR A 166 -17.64 -0.43 10.98
CA THR A 166 -18.72 0.11 11.84
C THR A 166 -18.40 1.51 12.38
N GLY A 167 -17.24 2.03 11.98
CA GLY A 167 -16.69 3.33 12.33
C GLY A 167 -15.37 3.51 11.59
N ASP A 168 -14.81 4.72 11.65
CA ASP A 168 -13.50 4.98 11.03
C ASP A 168 -12.41 4.10 11.67
N VAL A 169 -11.55 3.55 10.82
CA VAL A 169 -10.47 2.65 11.19
C VAL A 169 -9.15 3.42 11.17
N THR A 170 -8.29 3.20 12.16
CA THR A 170 -6.98 3.85 12.24
C THR A 170 -5.97 2.99 12.98
N ALA A 171 -4.70 3.38 12.98
CA ALA A 171 -3.67 2.71 13.76
C ALA A 171 -2.75 3.72 14.48
N PRO A 172 -1.93 3.27 15.45
CA PRO A 172 -0.99 4.16 16.14
C PRO A 172 -0.07 4.91 15.16
N PRO A 173 0.18 6.21 15.38
CA PRO A 173 1.11 6.96 14.56
C PRO A 173 2.56 6.48 14.77
N TRP A 174 3.44 6.77 13.82
CA TRP A 174 4.86 6.41 13.92
C TRP A 174 5.55 7.08 15.10
N ASN A 175 6.11 6.28 16.01
CA ASN A 175 6.77 6.80 17.22
C ASN A 175 8.31 6.92 17.11
N GLY A 176 8.89 6.55 15.96
CA GLY A 176 10.35 6.44 15.77
C GLY A 176 10.91 5.02 15.86
N GLU A 177 10.09 4.05 16.24
CA GLU A 177 10.45 2.64 16.32
C GLU A 177 9.38 1.74 15.68
N THR A 178 8.10 2.02 15.92
CA THR A 178 6.93 1.31 15.37
C THR A 178 5.76 2.25 15.08
N GLY A 179 4.72 1.74 14.39
CA GLY A 179 3.50 2.47 14.06
C GLY A 179 3.50 3.02 12.63
N GLY A 180 2.48 3.81 12.28
CA GLY A 180 2.38 4.52 11.01
C GLY A 180 2.05 3.65 9.79
N VAL A 181 1.74 2.36 9.98
CA VAL A 181 1.42 1.40 8.92
C VAL A 181 0.19 0.60 9.33
N LEU A 182 -0.82 0.53 8.46
CA LEU A 182 -2.05 -0.22 8.68
C LEU A 182 -2.22 -1.26 7.56
N PRO A 183 -1.78 -2.51 7.77
CA PRO A 183 -2.05 -3.61 6.87
C PRO A 183 -3.38 -4.30 7.21
N LEU A 184 -4.11 -4.76 6.21
CA LEU A 184 -5.29 -5.62 6.32
C LEU A 184 -5.23 -6.70 5.24
N ASP A 185 -5.44 -7.95 5.64
CA ASP A 185 -5.65 -9.07 4.75
C ASP A 185 -7.06 -9.60 4.96
N VAL A 186 -7.93 -9.52 3.95
CA VAL A 186 -9.34 -9.89 4.03
C VAL A 186 -9.65 -10.88 2.92
N ALA A 187 -9.80 -12.14 3.29
CA ALA A 187 -9.90 -13.21 2.32
C ALA A 187 -11.18 -13.09 1.45
N GLY A 188 -12.29 -12.64 2.05
CA GLY A 188 -13.57 -12.35 1.39
C GLY A 188 -13.85 -10.85 1.25
N ASP A 189 -14.98 -10.40 1.78
CA ASP A 189 -15.45 -9.03 1.58
C ASP A 189 -14.89 -8.07 2.63
N LEU A 190 -14.24 -7.00 2.18
CA LEU A 190 -14.00 -5.79 2.96
C LEU A 190 -15.09 -4.77 2.63
N ASN A 191 -16.10 -4.66 3.49
CA ASN A 191 -17.19 -3.71 3.33
C ASN A 191 -16.91 -2.41 4.10
N PHE A 192 -16.76 -1.30 3.37
CA PHE A 192 -16.46 0.02 3.93
C PHE A 192 -17.65 0.67 4.63
N ASN A 193 -18.90 0.34 4.28
CA ASN A 193 -20.12 0.91 4.90
C ASN A 193 -20.15 2.45 5.01
N GLY A 194 -19.47 3.17 4.11
CA GLY A 194 -19.36 4.63 4.15
C GLY A 194 -18.29 5.20 5.09
N TYR A 195 -17.49 4.34 5.74
CA TYR A 195 -16.45 4.75 6.69
C TYR A 195 -15.07 4.92 6.03
N THR A 196 -14.14 5.50 6.81
CA THR A 196 -12.78 5.79 6.38
C THR A 196 -11.77 4.86 7.05
N ILE A 197 -10.80 4.36 6.29
CA ILE A 197 -9.53 3.85 6.83
C ILE A 197 -8.53 5.02 6.80
N SER A 198 -8.27 5.63 7.96
CA SER A 198 -7.46 6.85 8.06
C SER A 198 -6.11 6.62 8.73
N MET A 199 -5.06 6.91 7.98
CA MET A 199 -3.69 7.12 8.42
C MET A 199 -3.19 8.54 8.09
N SER A 200 -4.12 9.49 7.95
CA SER A 200 -3.81 10.90 7.72
C SER A 200 -2.96 11.48 8.87
N GLY A 201 -1.83 12.11 8.53
CA GLY A 201 -0.88 12.67 9.49
C GLY A 201 -0.19 11.65 10.41
N ARG A 202 -0.30 10.33 10.14
CA ARG A 202 0.22 9.25 11.00
C ARG A 202 1.57 8.67 10.57
N GLY A 203 2.19 9.26 9.54
CA GLY A 203 3.49 8.90 8.98
C GLY A 203 4.67 9.51 9.73
N PHE A 204 5.74 9.89 9.02
CA PHE A 204 6.91 10.51 9.67
C PHE A 204 6.55 11.86 10.30
N ARG A 205 7.10 12.13 11.48
CA ARG A 205 6.77 13.33 12.27
C ARG A 205 7.35 14.59 11.66
N GLY A 206 6.64 15.71 11.83
CA GLY A 206 7.15 17.02 11.47
C GLY A 206 8.25 17.52 12.42
N GLY A 207 9.03 18.48 11.97
CA GLY A 207 10.13 19.08 12.73
C GLY A 207 9.62 19.89 13.92
N GLY A 208 10.14 19.57 15.10
CA GLY A 208 9.79 20.24 16.34
C GLY A 208 10.52 21.57 16.48
N THR A 209 9.80 22.65 16.22
CA THR A 209 10.29 24.02 16.43
C THR A 209 10.46 24.43 17.89
N ARG A 210 11.52 25.18 18.17
CA ARG A 210 11.80 25.81 19.47
C ARG A 210 11.81 27.33 19.31
N VAL A 211 11.48 28.02 20.39
CA VAL A 211 11.73 29.47 20.53
C VAL A 211 13.17 29.65 21.00
N LEU A 212 14.01 30.30 20.19
CA LEU A 212 15.46 30.43 20.42
C LEU A 212 15.90 31.89 20.42
N GLY A 213 16.96 32.20 21.17
CA GLY A 213 17.45 33.57 21.40
C GLY A 213 18.72 33.97 20.66
N GLY A 214 19.25 33.10 19.79
CA GLY A 214 20.51 33.33 19.10
C GLY A 214 21.74 32.95 19.91
N GLN A 215 22.85 32.72 19.22
CA GLN A 215 24.20 32.59 19.78
C GLN A 215 25.26 32.74 18.68
N GLY A 216 26.52 32.98 19.06
CA GLY A 216 27.64 33.02 18.11
C GLY A 216 27.94 31.66 17.44
N GLY A 217 28.56 31.70 16.26
CA GLY A 217 29.07 30.51 15.55
C GLY A 217 28.13 29.92 14.49
N GLY A 218 26.94 30.50 14.30
CA GLY A 218 26.02 30.15 13.22
C GLY A 218 26.22 30.98 11.96
N SER A 219 25.83 30.45 10.81
CA SER A 219 25.81 31.17 9.53
C SER A 219 24.42 31.15 8.92
N ASN A 220 24.03 32.27 8.30
CA ASN A 220 22.76 32.31 7.55
C ASN A 220 22.79 31.46 6.27
N ASN A 221 23.89 30.77 5.97
CA ASN A 221 24.01 29.83 4.86
C ASN A 221 24.18 28.38 5.34
N ASP A 222 23.82 28.09 6.60
CA ASP A 222 23.87 26.73 7.14
C ASP A 222 22.76 25.86 6.53
N TYR A 223 23.16 24.72 5.98
CA TYR A 223 22.30 23.64 5.50
C TYR A 223 22.04 22.61 6.59
N ARG A 224 22.95 22.52 7.57
CA ARG A 224 22.84 21.63 8.72
C ARG A 224 23.51 22.25 9.96
N ASN A 225 22.89 22.07 11.12
CA ASN A 225 23.46 22.48 12.39
C ASN A 225 22.95 21.59 13.54
N LEU A 226 23.70 21.53 14.65
CA LEU A 226 23.29 20.78 15.84
C LEU A 226 22.09 21.45 16.49
N ALA A 227 21.09 20.67 16.89
CA ALA A 227 19.89 21.14 17.56
C ALA A 227 20.13 21.67 18.98
N THR A 228 21.33 21.47 19.53
CA THR A 228 21.78 22.10 20.78
C THR A 228 22.09 23.57 20.63
N ASN A 229 22.34 24.03 19.40
CA ASN A 229 22.61 25.43 19.13
C ASN A 229 21.32 26.26 19.21
N ASN A 230 21.46 27.54 19.56
CA ASN A 230 20.35 28.44 19.88
C ASN A 230 19.87 29.24 18.66
N TYR A 231 19.88 28.64 17.47
CA TYR A 231 19.44 29.27 16.23
C TYR A 231 18.97 28.23 15.21
N HIS A 232 18.30 28.70 14.13
CA HIS A 232 17.70 27.87 13.08
C HIS A 232 16.61 26.95 13.63
N SER A 233 16.07 26.07 12.78
CA SER A 233 15.00 25.15 13.17
C SER A 233 15.16 23.74 12.67
N SER A 234 14.41 22.85 13.29
CA SER A 234 14.44 21.42 13.07
C SER A 234 13.94 21.03 11.68
N LYS A 235 14.66 20.11 11.06
CA LYS A 235 14.18 19.32 9.91
C LYS A 235 13.02 18.43 10.36
N GLY A 236 12.22 17.95 9.41
CA GLY A 236 11.24 16.88 9.64
C GLY A 236 11.90 15.51 9.81
N GLU A 237 11.12 14.48 10.12
CA GLU A 237 11.53 13.08 10.09
C GLU A 237 11.32 12.45 8.71
N GLY A 238 12.14 11.47 8.34
CA GLY A 238 12.00 10.77 7.07
C GLY A 238 12.90 9.54 6.95
N ILE A 239 13.05 9.05 5.72
CA ILE A 239 13.80 7.81 5.40
C ILE A 239 15.28 7.86 5.78
N ALA A 240 15.85 9.05 5.96
CA ALA A 240 17.24 9.26 6.33
C ALA A 240 17.48 9.31 7.85
N GLY A 241 16.41 9.32 8.67
CA GLY A 241 16.50 9.38 10.13
C GLY A 241 15.49 10.34 10.75
N THR A 242 15.67 10.58 12.05
CA THR A 242 14.78 11.41 12.88
C THR A 242 15.55 12.61 13.45
N PRO A 243 14.98 13.83 13.42
CA PRO A 243 15.59 14.99 14.05
C PRO A 243 15.56 14.85 15.57
N ARG A 244 16.34 15.67 16.30
CA ARG A 244 16.29 15.66 17.77
C ARG A 244 14.93 16.13 18.32
N TYR A 245 14.34 17.13 17.67
CA TYR A 245 13.07 17.70 18.05
C TYR A 245 12.03 17.36 16.99
N VAL A 246 10.93 16.77 17.41
CA VAL A 246 9.76 16.43 16.56
C VAL A 246 8.50 17.01 17.18
N ALA A 247 7.46 17.18 16.38
CA ALA A 247 6.12 17.42 16.87
C ALA A 247 5.35 16.11 17.01
N ASP A 248 4.63 15.95 18.12
CA ASP A 248 3.65 14.89 18.28
C ASP A 248 2.52 15.05 17.27
N GLN A 249 2.12 13.95 16.63
CA GLN A 249 1.23 13.97 15.46
C GLN A 249 -0.23 14.26 15.83
N LEU A 250 -0.60 14.00 17.09
CA LEU A 250 -1.97 14.13 17.56
C LEU A 250 -2.16 15.39 18.39
N SER A 251 -1.19 15.70 19.26
CA SER A 251 -1.25 16.83 20.18
C SER A 251 -0.48 18.07 19.69
N ASN A 252 0.36 17.93 18.66
CA ASN A 252 1.34 18.94 18.25
C ASN A 252 2.30 19.37 19.37
N ALA A 253 2.48 18.56 20.41
CA ALA A 253 3.43 18.85 21.47
C ALA A 253 4.87 18.71 20.96
N LEU A 254 5.75 19.62 21.37
CA LEU A 254 7.18 19.52 21.13
C LEU A 254 7.77 18.35 21.93
N ILE A 255 8.43 17.42 21.23
CA ILE A 255 9.13 16.28 21.84
C ILE A 255 10.63 16.43 21.62
N ASN A 256 11.41 16.31 22.70
CA ASN A 256 12.87 16.20 22.66
C ASN A 256 13.30 14.74 22.78
N LEU A 257 13.83 14.16 21.70
CA LEU A 257 14.29 12.77 21.65
C LEU A 257 15.70 12.58 22.23
N GLY A 258 16.31 13.64 22.75
CA GLY A 258 17.60 13.65 23.45
C GLY A 258 18.83 13.61 22.56
N ASN A 259 18.77 12.94 21.40
CA ASN A 259 19.91 12.73 20.50
C ASN A 259 19.61 13.18 19.07
N GLU A 260 20.67 13.54 18.33
CA GLU A 260 20.60 13.71 16.88
C GLU A 260 20.38 12.34 16.20
N GLY A 261 19.42 12.27 15.28
CA GLY A 261 19.28 11.11 14.38
C GLY A 261 19.75 11.40 12.95
N TYR A 262 20.09 12.66 12.64
CA TYR A 262 20.77 13.05 11.39
C TYR A 262 22.26 13.29 11.62
N PRO A 263 23.13 12.80 10.73
CA PRO A 263 24.57 13.04 10.80
C PRO A 263 24.91 14.53 10.86
N ASN A 264 25.69 14.91 11.88
CA ASN A 264 26.20 16.26 12.10
C ASN A 264 25.13 17.36 12.32
N GLY A 265 23.87 16.99 12.57
CA GLY A 265 22.86 17.91 13.07
C GLY A 265 21.53 17.91 12.31
N SER A 266 20.46 18.16 13.06
CA SER A 266 19.08 18.15 12.57
C SER A 266 18.44 19.52 12.38
N HIS A 267 19.18 20.62 12.47
CA HIS A 267 18.67 21.97 12.20
C HIS A 267 19.15 22.55 10.86
N GLY A 268 18.45 23.53 10.30
CA GLY A 268 18.82 24.27 9.07
C GLY A 268 18.18 23.75 7.79
N MET A 269 18.39 24.48 6.69
CA MET A 269 17.58 24.42 5.46
C MET A 269 17.72 23.17 4.59
N GLY A 270 18.81 22.40 4.72
CA GLY A 270 18.99 21.17 3.94
C GLY A 270 17.92 20.12 4.22
N ALA A 271 17.43 19.41 3.21
CA ALA A 271 16.34 18.45 3.35
C ALA A 271 16.84 16.99 3.27
N PRO A 272 16.81 16.19 4.34
CA PRO A 272 17.37 14.85 4.34
C PRO A 272 16.34 13.81 3.85
N GLY A 273 16.63 13.18 2.72
CA GLY A 273 15.73 12.19 2.14
C GLY A 273 14.42 12.82 1.68
N ASN A 274 13.31 12.25 2.14
CA ASN A 274 11.97 12.76 1.90
C ASN A 274 11.47 13.71 3.01
N ALA A 275 12.27 14.02 4.03
CA ALA A 275 11.90 14.99 5.06
C ALA A 275 12.14 16.43 4.59
N GLY A 276 11.28 17.35 5.03
CA GLY A 276 11.46 18.78 4.81
C GLY A 276 12.62 19.36 5.63
N GLY A 277 13.36 20.30 5.05
CA GLY A 277 14.38 21.08 5.74
C GLY A 277 13.76 22.07 6.73
N GLY A 278 14.46 22.36 7.82
CA GLY A 278 14.02 23.41 8.76
C GLY A 278 14.30 24.82 8.23
N GLY A 279 13.83 25.86 8.91
CA GLY A 279 14.23 27.23 8.61
C GLY A 279 15.69 27.52 9.01
N THR A 280 16.47 28.11 8.11
CA THR A 280 17.76 28.74 8.46
C THR A 280 17.51 30.22 8.72
N ASP A 281 17.80 30.65 9.95
CA ASP A 281 17.69 32.05 10.38
C ASP A 281 18.69 32.98 9.65
N GLY A 282 18.25 34.20 9.33
CA GLY A 282 19.04 35.20 8.60
C GLY A 282 20.14 35.91 9.43
N ASN A 283 19.99 35.93 10.75
CA ASN A 283 20.91 36.54 11.72
C ASN A 283 21.07 35.62 12.96
N PRO A 284 21.84 34.51 12.84
CA PRO A 284 21.89 33.47 13.87
C PRO A 284 22.40 33.94 15.24
N ASN A 285 23.15 35.05 15.28
CA ASN A 285 23.63 35.64 16.53
C ASN A 285 22.48 36.06 17.46
N ASN A 286 21.37 36.54 16.89
CA ASN A 286 20.17 36.95 17.63
C ASN A 286 18.95 36.05 17.37
N ASN A 287 19.03 35.21 16.33
CA ASN A 287 17.93 34.38 15.84
C ASN A 287 16.64 35.19 15.60
N ASP A 288 16.79 36.37 15.00
CA ASP A 288 15.71 37.35 14.85
C ASP A 288 15.32 37.57 13.41
N GLN A 289 15.64 36.66 12.48
CA GLN A 289 15.32 36.79 11.06
C GLN A 289 14.72 35.51 10.53
N ASN A 290 13.45 35.31 10.90
CA ASN A 290 12.81 34.01 10.85
C ASN A 290 12.37 33.58 9.44
N SER A 291 12.69 32.35 9.05
CA SER A 291 12.31 31.73 7.78
C SER A 291 11.37 30.53 7.97
N GLY A 292 10.67 30.16 6.89
CA GLY A 292 9.72 29.06 6.90
C GLY A 292 10.36 27.68 6.74
N GLY A 293 9.68 26.64 7.22
CA GLY A 293 10.06 25.25 7.00
C GLY A 293 9.72 24.74 5.59
N GLY A 294 10.51 23.80 5.07
CA GLY A 294 10.21 23.12 3.80
C GLY A 294 9.20 21.98 4.00
N GLY A 295 8.41 21.68 2.98
CA GLY A 295 7.45 20.57 3.01
C GLY A 295 8.12 19.20 2.90
N GLY A 296 7.48 18.16 3.41
CA GLY A 296 7.92 16.78 3.19
C GLY A 296 7.66 16.30 1.75
N GLY A 297 8.31 15.21 1.33
CA GLY A 297 8.09 14.54 0.04
C GLY A 297 7.60 13.09 0.18
N ASN A 298 6.97 12.58 -0.87
CA ASN A 298 6.69 11.15 -1.08
C ASN A 298 6.48 10.83 -2.57
N GLY A 299 5.26 10.71 -3.10
CA GLY A 299 5.07 10.56 -4.55
C GLY A 299 5.41 11.85 -5.30
N GLY A 300 5.30 12.99 -4.61
CA GLY A 300 5.76 14.30 -5.05
C GLY A 300 6.88 14.86 -4.19
N ASP A 301 7.59 15.85 -4.75
CA ASP A 301 8.56 16.66 -3.99
C ASP A 301 7.81 17.57 -3.00
N GLY A 302 8.49 17.99 -1.93
CA GLY A 302 7.99 19.02 -1.02
C GLY A 302 8.28 20.43 -1.52
N GLY A 303 7.45 21.38 -1.11
CA GLY A 303 7.62 22.81 -1.36
C GLY A 303 8.73 23.45 -0.54
N ARG A 304 9.24 24.58 -1.03
CA ARG A 304 10.25 25.40 -0.37
C ARG A 304 9.59 26.35 0.63
N GLY A 305 10.19 26.45 1.82
CA GLY A 305 9.84 27.45 2.83
C GLY A 305 10.27 28.86 2.43
N GLY A 306 9.57 29.86 2.96
CA GLY A 306 9.73 31.26 2.63
C GLY A 306 10.95 31.93 3.23
N ASN A 307 11.23 33.11 2.70
CA ASN A 307 12.40 33.92 3.01
C ASN A 307 12.42 34.41 4.45
N THR A 308 13.61 34.74 4.93
CA THR A 308 13.83 35.28 6.27
C THR A 308 13.20 36.65 6.45
N TRP A 309 12.63 36.90 7.63
CA TRP A 309 12.20 38.23 8.01
C TRP A 309 13.37 39.21 8.14
N SER A 310 13.05 40.45 7.75
CA SER A 310 13.84 41.66 7.48
C SER A 310 14.89 41.58 6.37
N SER A 311 15.72 40.54 6.31
CA SER A 311 16.78 40.46 5.28
C SER A 311 16.32 39.91 3.92
N ASN A 312 15.14 39.27 3.87
CA ASN A 312 14.57 38.68 2.67
C ASN A 312 15.53 37.70 1.97
N LEU A 313 16.36 37.00 2.75
CA LEU A 313 17.25 35.96 2.23
C LEU A 313 16.46 34.67 1.99
N ALA A 314 16.71 34.02 0.85
CA ALA A 314 16.16 32.72 0.51
C ALA A 314 16.80 31.60 1.34
N ARG A 315 16.36 31.49 2.59
CA ARG A 315 16.86 30.55 3.61
C ARG A 315 15.77 29.72 4.30
N GLY A 316 14.55 29.77 3.77
CA GLY A 316 13.53 28.79 4.14
C GLY A 316 13.96 27.38 3.73
N GLY A 317 13.45 26.40 4.45
CA GLY A 317 13.79 25.00 4.28
C GLY A 317 13.55 24.51 2.87
N TYR A 318 14.46 23.69 2.34
CA TYR A 318 14.21 22.95 1.11
C TYR A 318 13.14 21.89 1.36
N GLY A 319 12.36 21.59 0.32
CA GLY A 319 11.42 20.48 0.38
C GLY A 319 12.11 19.12 0.34
N GLY A 320 11.49 18.12 0.96
CA GLY A 320 11.90 16.73 0.85
C GLY A 320 11.74 16.20 -0.57
N LYS A 321 12.53 15.19 -0.94
CA LYS A 321 12.49 14.60 -2.28
C LYS A 321 11.48 13.48 -2.42
N ALA A 322 10.89 13.38 -3.60
CA ALA A 322 10.00 12.29 -3.98
C ALA A 322 10.74 10.94 -3.89
N PHE A 323 10.07 9.96 -3.31
CA PHE A 323 10.54 8.59 -3.17
C PHE A 323 10.24 7.79 -4.46
N PRO A 324 11.21 7.08 -5.05
CA PRO A 324 10.99 6.23 -6.21
C PRO A 324 10.29 4.94 -5.78
N ALA A 325 8.99 5.04 -5.53
CA ALA A 325 8.19 3.92 -5.07
C ALA A 325 7.99 2.86 -6.17
N SER A 326 7.89 1.62 -5.73
CA SER A 326 7.44 0.47 -6.51
C SER A 326 6.51 -0.35 -5.63
N VAL A 327 5.78 -1.30 -6.23
CA VAL A 327 4.82 -2.12 -5.47
C VAL A 327 5.49 -2.91 -4.34
N ASP A 328 6.76 -3.31 -4.48
CA ASP A 328 7.59 -3.96 -3.44
C ASP A 328 8.32 -2.97 -2.51
N ARG A 329 8.14 -1.65 -2.72
CA ARG A 329 8.91 -0.62 -2.04
C ARG A 329 8.15 0.70 -1.85
N ILE A 330 7.70 0.96 -0.63
CA ILE A 330 6.92 2.14 -0.25
C ILE A 330 7.37 2.74 1.07
N VAL A 331 7.08 4.02 1.31
CA VAL A 331 7.46 4.72 2.55
C VAL A 331 6.32 5.59 3.06
N MET A 332 6.35 5.95 4.34
CA MET A 332 5.45 6.99 4.87
C MET A 332 5.78 8.35 4.24
N GLY A 333 4.79 9.23 4.21
CA GLY A 333 5.00 10.63 3.88
C GLY A 333 6.05 11.24 4.79
N GLY A 334 6.99 12.01 4.23
CA GLY A 334 7.98 12.73 5.00
C GLY A 334 7.35 13.84 5.83
N GLY A 335 7.88 14.09 7.03
CA GLY A 335 7.47 15.22 7.84
C GLY A 335 7.97 16.54 7.25
N GLY A 336 7.17 17.60 7.36
CA GLY A 336 7.60 18.96 7.07
C GLY A 336 8.63 19.47 8.08
N GLY A 337 9.46 20.43 7.69
CA GLY A 337 10.39 21.09 8.59
C GLY A 337 9.73 22.17 9.46
N GLY A 338 10.31 22.43 10.62
CA GLY A 338 9.94 23.55 11.48
C GLY A 338 10.47 24.88 10.95
N ALA A 339 9.80 25.98 11.29
CA ALA A 339 10.27 27.34 11.01
C ALA A 339 11.28 27.81 12.06
N SER A 340 12.15 28.79 11.78
CA SER A 340 12.92 29.44 12.85
C SER A 340 12.04 30.43 13.61
N GLN A 341 12.23 30.53 14.94
CA GLN A 341 11.41 31.35 15.82
C GLN A 341 12.20 31.90 17.01
N ASN A 342 11.82 33.09 17.45
CA ASN A 342 12.34 33.74 18.66
C ASN A 342 11.25 34.42 19.52
N ASN A 343 9.99 34.41 19.08
CA ASN A 343 8.87 34.89 19.87
C ASN A 343 8.07 33.75 20.51
N ALA A 344 7.60 33.97 21.74
CA ALA A 344 6.65 33.07 22.39
C ALA A 344 5.23 33.31 21.84
N GLY A 345 4.43 32.26 21.67
CA GLY A 345 3.01 32.44 21.33
C GLY A 345 2.33 31.26 20.65
N ASN A 346 3.02 30.53 19.76
CA ASN A 346 2.61 29.22 19.24
C ASN A 346 3.76 28.66 18.36
N PRO A 347 4.37 27.51 18.67
CA PRO A 347 5.43 26.98 17.82
C PRO A 347 4.87 26.51 16.48
N ALA A 348 5.25 27.16 15.38
CA ALA A 348 5.13 26.64 14.01
C ALA A 348 5.99 25.38 13.75
N HIS A 349 5.55 24.24 14.27
CA HIS A 349 6.08 22.93 13.90
C HIS A 349 5.74 22.58 12.44
N GLY A 350 6.57 21.71 11.86
CA GLY A 350 6.21 21.08 10.58
C GLY A 350 5.06 20.09 10.75
N GLY A 351 4.28 19.90 9.70
CA GLY A 351 3.21 18.90 9.64
C GLY A 351 3.79 17.48 9.52
N ALA A 352 3.11 16.51 10.13
CA ALA A 352 3.45 15.09 9.97
C ALA A 352 3.01 14.57 8.60
N GLY A 353 3.79 13.67 8.00
CA GLY A 353 3.38 13.01 6.77
C GLY A 353 2.26 11.99 6.99
N GLY A 354 1.64 11.53 5.91
CA GLY A 354 0.66 10.45 5.93
C GLY A 354 1.30 9.09 6.17
N GLY A 355 0.57 8.19 6.84
CA GLY A 355 1.01 6.82 7.08
C GLY A 355 0.91 5.92 5.85
N ILE A 356 1.07 4.62 6.06
CA ILE A 356 0.90 3.59 5.02
C ILE A 356 -0.39 2.82 5.28
N VAL A 357 -1.16 2.54 4.22
CA VAL A 357 -2.24 1.57 4.23
C VAL A 357 -1.93 0.47 3.20
N LEU A 358 -1.95 -0.80 3.63
CA LEU A 358 -1.89 -1.95 2.72
C LEU A 358 -3.16 -2.75 2.88
N VAL A 359 -3.91 -2.95 1.80
CA VAL A 359 -5.14 -3.75 1.80
C VAL A 359 -5.00 -4.82 0.74
N ARG A 360 -5.16 -6.08 1.13
CA ARG A 360 -5.34 -7.21 0.21
C ARG A 360 -6.69 -7.84 0.51
N ALA A 361 -7.62 -7.79 -0.44
CA ALA A 361 -9.01 -8.20 -0.21
C ALA A 361 -9.56 -9.14 -1.28
N GLY A 362 -10.51 -10.01 -0.94
CA GLY A 362 -11.30 -10.70 -1.95
C GLY A 362 -12.14 -9.70 -2.75
N ARG A 363 -12.94 -8.88 -2.05
CA ARG A 363 -13.71 -7.79 -2.66
C ARG A 363 -13.69 -6.53 -1.81
N LEU A 364 -13.61 -5.38 -2.46
CA LEU A 364 -13.91 -4.09 -1.83
C LEU A 364 -15.39 -3.79 -2.04
N VAL A 365 -16.16 -3.63 -0.97
CA VAL A 365 -17.62 -3.48 -1.02
C VAL A 365 -18.06 -2.16 -0.39
N GLY A 366 -19.08 -1.54 -0.97
CA GLY A 366 -19.70 -0.32 -0.48
C GLY A 366 -18.93 0.95 -0.86
N ALA A 367 -19.45 2.10 -0.41
CA ALA A 367 -18.73 3.37 -0.52
C ALA A 367 -17.74 3.52 0.63
N GLY A 368 -16.58 4.12 0.40
CA GLY A 368 -15.60 4.32 1.47
C GLY A 368 -14.39 5.14 1.05
N VAL A 369 -13.58 5.52 2.04
CA VAL A 369 -12.37 6.32 1.85
C VAL A 369 -11.16 5.62 2.47
N ILE A 370 -10.03 5.64 1.78
CA ILE A 370 -8.71 5.43 2.36
C ILE A 370 -8.03 6.79 2.40
N ASP A 371 -7.73 7.30 3.60
CA ASP A 371 -7.13 8.62 3.78
C ASP A 371 -5.72 8.51 4.40
N VAL A 372 -4.72 8.86 3.60
CA VAL A 372 -3.31 8.95 3.99
C VAL A 372 -2.76 10.35 3.73
N ASN A 373 -3.57 11.40 3.85
CA ASN A 373 -3.11 12.78 3.66
C ASN A 373 -1.97 13.16 4.62
N GLY A 374 -1.08 14.05 4.20
CA GLY A 374 -0.16 14.75 5.07
C GLY A 374 -0.88 15.83 5.88
N ALA A 375 -0.38 16.11 7.09
CA ALA A 375 -0.90 17.18 7.94
C ALA A 375 -0.32 18.54 7.53
N ASP A 376 -1.12 19.59 7.74
CA ASP A 376 -0.70 20.96 7.52
C ASP A 376 0.43 21.38 8.48
N GLY A 377 1.33 22.24 8.00
CA GLY A 377 2.32 22.92 8.83
C GLY A 377 1.67 23.97 9.71
N GLN A 378 2.18 24.15 10.93
CA GLN A 378 1.57 25.06 11.88
C GLN A 378 1.89 26.53 11.54
N THR A 379 0.88 27.39 11.76
CA THR A 379 0.98 28.85 11.60
C THR A 379 1.30 29.47 12.97
N PRO A 380 2.39 30.24 13.12
CA PRO A 380 2.75 30.83 14.39
C PRO A 380 1.98 32.12 14.66
N ALA A 381 2.08 32.61 15.90
CA ALA A 381 1.56 33.92 16.30
C ALA A 381 2.48 35.10 15.93
N ASN A 382 3.70 34.86 15.51
CA ASN A 382 4.71 35.77 14.95
C ASN A 382 5.83 34.85 14.46
N ASP A 383 6.65 35.22 13.47
CA ASP A 383 7.74 34.38 12.91
C ASP A 383 7.33 33.50 11.71
N GLY A 384 8.19 32.56 11.33
CA GLY A 384 8.02 31.74 10.13
C GLY A 384 7.02 30.59 10.28
N GLY A 385 6.41 30.17 9.18
CA GLY A 385 5.45 29.07 9.12
C GLY A 385 6.09 27.69 8.93
N GLY A 386 5.54 26.66 9.58
CA GLY A 386 6.01 25.29 9.45
C GLY A 386 5.69 24.69 8.09
N GLY A 387 6.53 23.80 7.57
CA GLY A 387 6.26 23.10 6.31
C GLY A 387 5.18 22.03 6.45
N GLY A 388 4.39 21.79 5.41
CA GLY A 388 3.39 20.72 5.37
C GLY A 388 4.01 19.32 5.26
N GLY A 389 3.37 18.32 5.85
CA GLY A 389 3.77 16.91 5.69
C GLY A 389 3.34 16.35 4.33
N ALA A 390 4.06 15.37 3.81
CA ALA A 390 3.68 14.74 2.54
C ALA A 390 2.52 13.74 2.70
N GLY A 391 1.81 13.46 1.61
CA GLY A 391 0.89 12.32 1.53
C GLY A 391 1.62 10.98 1.76
N GLY A 392 0.89 10.02 2.29
CA GLY A 392 1.36 8.67 2.62
C GLY A 392 1.39 7.74 1.41
N SER A 393 1.39 6.43 1.68
CA SER A 393 1.40 5.41 0.63
C SER A 393 0.25 4.43 0.80
N VAL A 394 -0.38 4.06 -0.31
CA VAL A 394 -1.44 3.05 -0.36
C VAL A 394 -1.08 1.96 -1.36
N ILE A 395 -1.16 0.72 -0.93
CA ILE A 395 -1.25 -0.44 -1.82
C ILE A 395 -2.60 -1.08 -1.54
N VAL A 396 -3.45 -1.13 -2.56
CA VAL A 396 -4.74 -1.81 -2.48
C VAL A 396 -4.83 -2.83 -3.60
N THR A 397 -5.04 -4.09 -3.22
CA THR A 397 -5.26 -5.18 -4.17
C THR A 397 -6.57 -5.86 -3.82
N ALA A 398 -7.41 -6.12 -4.83
CA ALA A 398 -8.57 -6.97 -4.63
C ALA A 398 -9.01 -7.69 -5.91
N ASN A 399 -9.71 -8.81 -5.77
CA ASN A 399 -10.21 -9.55 -6.94
C ASN A 399 -11.41 -8.83 -7.61
N GLN A 400 -12.07 -7.92 -6.90
CA GLN A 400 -13.19 -7.14 -7.42
C GLN A 400 -13.45 -5.89 -6.58
N GLN A 401 -14.00 -4.84 -7.20
CA GLN A 401 -14.59 -3.69 -6.52
C GLN A 401 -16.11 -3.63 -6.80
N ILE A 402 -16.91 -3.56 -5.74
CA ILE A 402 -18.38 -3.42 -5.77
C ILE A 402 -18.76 -2.17 -4.96
N GLY A 403 -18.69 -1.00 -5.60
CA GLY A 403 -18.96 0.28 -4.97
C GLY A 403 -17.91 1.34 -5.33
N SER A 404 -17.94 2.46 -4.62
CA SER A 404 -17.05 3.60 -4.87
C SER A 404 -16.01 3.74 -3.75
N ILE A 405 -14.76 3.46 -4.08
CA ILE A 405 -13.63 3.69 -3.18
C ILE A 405 -12.89 4.95 -3.60
N THR A 406 -12.64 5.85 -2.66
CA THR A 406 -11.78 7.03 -2.86
C THR A 406 -10.50 6.87 -2.04
N ILE A 407 -9.36 7.20 -2.64
CA ILE A 407 -8.06 7.18 -1.99
C ILE A 407 -7.52 8.61 -1.98
N ASN A 408 -7.33 9.17 -0.78
CA ASN A 408 -6.75 10.48 -0.58
C ASN A 408 -5.32 10.32 -0.07
N ALA A 409 -4.36 10.84 -0.82
CA ALA A 409 -2.95 10.87 -0.48
C ALA A 409 -2.38 12.26 -0.81
N LEU A 410 -3.06 13.30 -0.35
CA LEU A 410 -2.71 14.70 -0.56
C LEU A 410 -1.55 15.11 0.35
N GLY A 411 -0.73 16.05 -0.10
CA GLY A 411 0.21 16.75 0.77
C GLY A 411 -0.50 17.80 1.63
N GLY A 412 -0.01 18.01 2.85
CA GLY A 412 -0.50 19.07 3.74
C GLY A 412 -0.01 20.45 3.31
N ASN A 413 -0.79 21.48 3.60
CA ASN A 413 -0.44 22.87 3.30
C ASN A 413 0.70 23.37 4.21
N GLY A 414 1.51 24.30 3.71
CA GLY A 414 2.48 25.02 4.52
C GLY A 414 1.79 26.05 5.42
N GLY A 415 2.30 26.22 6.64
CA GLY A 415 1.81 27.21 7.58
C GLY A 415 2.00 28.63 7.07
N ASN A 416 1.03 29.50 7.31
CA ASN A 416 1.18 30.92 7.03
C ASN A 416 2.15 31.57 8.01
N ALA A 417 2.54 32.82 7.74
CA ALA A 417 3.46 33.58 8.59
C ALA A 417 2.94 35.00 8.87
N HIS A 418 1.62 35.16 8.95
CA HIS A 418 0.94 36.45 9.01
C HIS A 418 0.47 36.80 10.42
N VAL A 419 1.34 37.41 11.24
CA VAL A 419 0.88 38.16 12.41
C VAL A 419 1.50 39.55 12.45
N GLY A 420 0.65 40.57 12.64
CA GLY A 420 1.07 41.98 12.76
C GLY A 420 1.36 42.71 11.45
N GLY A 421 1.15 42.08 10.28
CA GLY A 421 1.26 42.74 8.97
C GLY A 421 2.69 42.88 8.42
N VAL A 422 3.70 42.30 9.07
CA VAL A 422 5.10 42.32 8.61
C VAL A 422 5.48 40.99 7.95
N PRO A 423 6.11 40.99 6.75
CA PRO A 423 6.46 39.77 6.02
C PRO A 423 7.45 38.84 6.75
N HIS A 424 6.99 37.68 7.18
CA HIS A 424 7.83 36.55 7.60
C HIS A 424 7.73 35.39 6.61
N GLY A 425 8.67 34.44 6.67
CA GLY A 425 8.74 33.29 5.76
C GLY A 425 7.66 32.25 6.03
N PRO A 426 6.66 32.05 5.16
CA PRO A 426 5.67 30.99 5.32
C PRO A 426 6.24 29.60 4.99
N GLY A 427 5.55 28.54 5.38
CA GLY A 427 5.97 27.16 5.10
C GLY A 427 5.74 26.72 3.65
N GLY A 428 6.55 25.79 3.17
CA GLY A 428 6.28 25.06 1.93
C GLY A 428 5.23 23.97 2.12
N GLY A 429 4.36 23.75 1.13
CA GLY A 429 3.41 22.62 1.15
C GLY A 429 4.10 21.27 0.99
N GLY A 430 3.54 20.19 1.52
CA GLY A 430 4.04 18.83 1.34
C GLY A 430 3.71 18.27 -0.04
N GLY A 431 4.54 17.34 -0.54
CA GLY A 431 4.24 16.58 -1.76
C GLY A 431 3.08 15.61 -1.55
N GLY A 432 2.36 15.26 -2.61
CA GLY A 432 1.38 14.18 -2.58
C GLY A 432 2.04 12.81 -2.41
N GLY A 433 1.21 11.83 -2.11
CA GLY A 433 1.58 10.47 -1.78
C GLY A 433 1.67 9.54 -2.98
N VAL A 434 1.71 8.24 -2.68
CA VAL A 434 1.83 7.16 -3.65
C VAL A 434 0.65 6.21 -3.54
N VAL A 435 0.05 5.82 -4.67
CA VAL A 435 -1.04 4.84 -4.73
C VAL A 435 -0.75 3.77 -5.77
N PHE A 436 -0.85 2.51 -5.37
CA PHE A 436 -0.86 1.34 -6.25
C PHE A 436 -2.21 0.63 -6.15
N SER A 437 -2.78 0.28 -7.30
CA SER A 437 -3.99 -0.54 -7.40
C SER A 437 -3.86 -1.58 -8.51
N ASN A 438 -4.46 -2.76 -8.34
CA ASN A 438 -4.45 -3.81 -9.37
C ASN A 438 -5.56 -3.61 -10.43
N PRO A 439 -5.49 -4.30 -11.59
CA PRO A 439 -6.42 -4.09 -12.71
C PRO A 439 -7.90 -4.34 -12.40
N GLU A 440 -8.19 -5.17 -11.41
CA GLU A 440 -9.56 -5.60 -11.05
C GLU A 440 -10.34 -4.53 -10.26
N ILE A 441 -9.70 -3.42 -9.89
CA ILE A 441 -10.31 -2.32 -9.15
C ILE A 441 -10.03 -0.98 -9.82
N SER A 442 -10.86 0.02 -9.53
CA SER A 442 -10.76 1.36 -10.12
C SER A 442 -11.19 2.41 -9.09
N PRO A 443 -10.37 2.67 -8.06
CA PRO A 443 -10.65 3.71 -7.08
C PRO A 443 -10.50 5.11 -7.70
N THR A 444 -11.17 6.10 -7.11
CA THR A 444 -10.85 7.52 -7.38
C THR A 444 -9.62 7.92 -6.56
N VAL A 445 -8.58 8.43 -7.20
CA VAL A 445 -7.30 8.75 -6.53
C VAL A 445 -7.02 10.25 -6.52
N ASN A 446 -6.72 10.78 -5.33
CA ASN A 446 -6.37 12.19 -5.11
C ASN A 446 -4.96 12.31 -4.52
N ILE A 447 -4.02 12.85 -5.30
CA ILE A 447 -2.58 12.89 -4.98
C ILE A 447 -1.96 14.28 -5.22
N ALA A 448 -2.74 15.35 -5.03
CA ALA A 448 -2.22 16.71 -5.17
C ALA A 448 -1.23 17.06 -4.03
N GLN A 449 -0.25 17.91 -4.34
CA GLN A 449 0.60 18.54 -3.33
C GLN A 449 -0.19 19.59 -2.52
N GLY A 450 0.25 19.86 -1.30
CA GLY A 450 -0.28 20.94 -0.48
C GLY A 450 0.16 22.31 -0.98
N ALA A 451 -0.63 23.34 -0.69
CA ALA A 451 -0.31 24.72 -1.03
C ALA A 451 0.83 25.26 -0.14
N SER A 452 1.66 26.15 -0.68
CA SER A 452 2.57 26.96 0.14
C SER A 452 1.78 27.97 0.97
N GLY A 453 2.24 28.25 2.19
CA GLY A 453 1.70 29.33 2.99
C GLY A 453 2.06 30.70 2.40
N TYR A 454 1.42 31.75 2.92
CA TYR A 454 1.63 33.14 2.48
C TYR A 454 1.89 34.11 3.65
N THR A 455 2.28 35.33 3.29
CA THR A 455 2.53 36.48 4.17
C THR A 455 1.78 37.72 3.65
N VAL A 456 1.28 38.56 4.57
CA VAL A 456 0.50 39.82 4.38
C VAL A 456 -0.81 39.70 3.57
N ASN A 457 -1.67 40.75 3.58
CA ASN A 457 -2.91 40.82 2.81
C ASN A 457 -2.82 41.94 1.74
N PRO A 458 -3.01 41.65 0.44
CA PRO A 458 -3.22 40.31 -0.15
C PRO A 458 -1.97 39.42 -0.10
N GLY A 459 -2.20 38.10 0.01
CA GLY A 459 -1.21 37.06 0.28
C GLY A 459 -0.07 36.98 -0.73
N THR A 460 1.16 37.19 -0.28
CA THR A 460 2.38 36.94 -1.06
C THR A 460 3.13 35.75 -0.47
N TYR A 461 3.66 34.84 -1.29
CA TYR A 461 4.37 33.66 -0.79
C TYR A 461 5.72 33.99 -0.13
N PHE A 462 6.23 35.21 -0.27
CA PHE A 462 7.50 35.67 0.32
C PHE A 462 8.65 34.68 0.13
N GLY A 463 8.79 34.16 -1.09
CA GLY A 463 9.81 33.18 -1.47
C GLY A 463 9.46 31.71 -1.20
N ALA A 464 8.35 31.43 -0.51
CA ALA A 464 7.82 30.08 -0.47
C ALA A 464 7.31 29.70 -1.87
N SER A 465 7.46 28.43 -2.22
CA SER A 465 6.99 27.93 -3.49
C SER A 465 6.60 26.47 -3.36
N PRO A 466 5.65 25.97 -4.17
CA PRO A 466 5.54 24.54 -4.37
C PRO A 466 6.88 24.00 -4.90
N SER A 467 7.09 22.69 -4.80
CA SER A 467 8.10 22.07 -5.66
C SER A 467 7.64 22.27 -7.10
N GLY A 468 8.49 22.78 -7.98
CA GLY A 468 8.17 22.90 -9.41
C GLY A 468 8.10 21.55 -10.15
N GLY A 469 7.68 20.46 -9.48
CA GLY A 469 7.70 19.06 -9.93
C GLY A 469 6.50 18.23 -9.44
N ASN A 470 6.52 16.90 -9.66
CA ASN A 470 5.40 15.96 -9.53
C ASN A 470 4.55 16.16 -8.27
N THR A 471 3.22 16.19 -8.44
CA THR A 471 2.24 16.36 -7.37
C THR A 471 2.12 15.13 -6.47
N GLY A 472 2.31 13.93 -7.03
CA GLY A 472 2.18 12.62 -6.39
C GLY A 472 2.42 11.49 -7.42
N SER A 473 2.24 10.23 -7.04
CA SER A 473 2.40 9.07 -7.95
C SER A 473 1.23 8.10 -7.85
N GLU A 474 0.58 7.83 -8.97
CA GLU A 474 -0.44 6.79 -9.10
C GLU A 474 0.04 5.75 -10.12
N VAL A 475 -0.01 4.48 -9.73
CA VAL A 475 0.32 3.33 -10.59
C VAL A 475 -0.87 2.38 -10.58
N PRO A 476 -1.84 2.58 -11.51
CA PRO A 476 -2.90 1.60 -11.70
C PRO A 476 -2.34 0.35 -12.37
N ASN A 477 -3.07 -0.75 -12.29
CA ASN A 477 -2.72 -2.05 -12.89
C ASN A 477 -1.40 -2.63 -12.35
N ALA A 478 -1.07 -2.39 -11.09
CA ALA A 478 0.06 -3.04 -10.43
C ALA A 478 -0.21 -4.54 -10.28
N ASP A 479 0.81 -5.36 -10.58
CA ASP A 479 0.74 -6.80 -10.45
C ASP A 479 0.93 -7.23 -8.98
N PRO A 480 -0.12 -7.73 -8.30
CA PRO A 480 -0.03 -8.13 -6.90
C PRO A 480 0.95 -9.30 -6.68
N ASP A 481 1.22 -10.13 -7.69
CA ASP A 481 2.08 -11.32 -7.58
C ASP A 481 3.57 -10.95 -7.44
N THR A 482 3.90 -9.67 -7.65
CA THR A 482 5.25 -9.14 -7.43
C THR A 482 5.51 -8.73 -5.98
N ILE A 483 4.48 -8.73 -5.13
CA ILE A 483 4.62 -8.49 -3.69
C ILE A 483 5.31 -9.69 -3.06
N VAL A 484 6.44 -9.42 -2.39
CA VAL A 484 7.31 -10.48 -1.86
C VAL A 484 6.72 -11.11 -0.60
N GLY A 485 6.80 -12.43 -0.51
CA GLY A 485 6.51 -13.19 0.70
C GLY A 485 5.22 -14.00 0.60
N ALA A 486 4.54 -14.20 1.73
CA ALA A 486 3.31 -14.97 1.79
C ALA A 486 2.17 -14.33 0.98
N ASP A 487 1.48 -15.15 0.19
CA ASP A 487 0.35 -14.77 -0.65
C ASP A 487 -0.82 -14.17 0.16
N SER A 488 -1.72 -13.47 -0.54
CA SER A 488 -2.90 -12.91 0.09
C SER A 488 -3.88 -14.00 0.53
N GLY A 489 -4.61 -13.76 1.62
CA GLY A 489 -5.70 -14.65 2.01
C GLY A 489 -6.76 -14.83 0.91
N ALA A 490 -6.95 -13.81 0.07
CA ALA A 490 -7.93 -13.83 -1.03
C ALA A 490 -7.53 -14.76 -2.19
N ASP A 491 -6.24 -14.93 -2.45
CA ASP A 491 -5.74 -15.87 -3.46
C ASP A 491 -5.63 -17.30 -2.91
N CYS A 492 -5.74 -17.43 -1.59
CA CYS A 492 -5.53 -18.66 -0.85
C CYS A 492 -6.81 -19.43 -0.45
N ILE A 493 -8.00 -18.86 -0.64
CA ILE A 493 -9.25 -19.59 -0.39
C ILE A 493 -9.52 -20.52 -1.60
N PRO A 494 -9.97 -21.77 -1.40
CA PRO A 494 -10.38 -22.61 -2.53
C PRO A 494 -11.60 -22.04 -3.27
N ALA A 495 -11.62 -22.22 -4.59
CA ALA A 495 -12.85 -22.10 -5.37
C ALA A 495 -13.83 -23.22 -5.01
N SER A 496 -15.12 -22.97 -5.23
CA SER A 496 -16.17 -23.97 -5.09
C SER A 496 -17.13 -23.81 -6.25
N LEU A 497 -17.23 -24.81 -7.11
CA LEU A 497 -18.08 -24.73 -8.30
C LEU A 497 -19.42 -25.42 -8.02
N SER A 498 -20.52 -24.72 -8.33
CA SER A 498 -21.87 -25.27 -8.40
C SER A 498 -22.21 -25.55 -9.85
N ILE A 499 -22.79 -26.71 -10.12
CA ILE A 499 -23.16 -27.12 -11.48
C ILE A 499 -24.63 -27.51 -11.49
N LEU A 500 -25.36 -26.96 -12.45
CA LEU A 500 -26.74 -27.33 -12.75
C LEU A 500 -26.80 -27.87 -14.18
N LYS A 501 -27.22 -29.11 -14.36
CA LYS A 501 -27.50 -29.70 -15.67
C LYS A 501 -29.01 -29.89 -15.82
N SER A 502 -29.55 -29.42 -16.93
CA SER A 502 -30.95 -29.62 -17.32
C SER A 502 -31.05 -30.07 -18.76
N VAL A 503 -32.21 -30.63 -19.13
CA VAL A 503 -32.58 -30.97 -20.49
C VAL A 503 -33.90 -30.27 -20.82
N ASP A 504 -34.11 -29.93 -22.08
CA ASP A 504 -35.32 -29.27 -22.55
C ASP A 504 -36.57 -30.15 -22.51
N GLN A 505 -36.41 -31.48 -22.54
CA GLN A 505 -37.51 -32.44 -22.50
C GLN A 505 -37.30 -33.53 -21.44
N ALA A 506 -38.30 -33.72 -20.56
CA ALA A 506 -38.28 -34.77 -19.54
C ALA A 506 -38.55 -36.18 -20.11
N THR A 507 -39.11 -36.26 -21.31
CA THR A 507 -39.42 -37.50 -22.05
C THR A 507 -39.21 -37.28 -23.54
N ALA A 508 -38.64 -38.26 -24.23
CA ALA A 508 -38.39 -38.22 -25.67
C ALA A 508 -38.57 -39.62 -26.30
N ASN A 509 -38.88 -39.65 -27.59
CA ASN A 509 -38.98 -40.85 -28.42
C ASN A 509 -37.69 -41.07 -29.21
N PRO A 510 -37.44 -42.30 -29.71
CA PRO A 510 -36.35 -42.54 -30.66
C PRO A 510 -36.35 -41.55 -31.82
N GLY A 511 -35.18 -40.98 -32.11
CA GLY A 511 -34.96 -39.95 -33.13
C GLY A 511 -35.13 -38.51 -32.66
N ASP A 512 -35.73 -38.25 -31.48
CA ASP A 512 -35.87 -36.90 -30.93
C ASP A 512 -34.49 -36.33 -30.55
N ILE A 513 -34.32 -35.02 -30.74
CA ILE A 513 -33.11 -34.29 -30.34
C ILE A 513 -33.37 -33.61 -29.00
N LEU A 514 -32.55 -33.94 -28.01
CA LEU A 514 -32.53 -33.38 -26.68
C LEU A 514 -31.47 -32.30 -26.58
N THR A 515 -31.83 -31.11 -26.10
CA THR A 515 -30.87 -30.03 -25.82
C THR A 515 -30.57 -30.00 -24.33
N TYR A 516 -29.32 -30.30 -23.99
CA TYR A 516 -28.81 -30.22 -22.63
C TYR A 516 -28.21 -28.85 -22.38
N THR A 517 -28.46 -28.32 -21.18
CA THR A 517 -27.90 -27.05 -20.71
C THR A 517 -27.15 -27.32 -19.40
N ILE A 518 -25.87 -26.96 -19.36
CA ILE A 518 -25.02 -27.02 -18.17
C ILE A 518 -24.67 -25.59 -17.77
N THR A 519 -25.10 -25.17 -16.59
CA THR A 519 -24.69 -23.90 -15.97
C THR A 519 -23.68 -24.18 -14.88
N VAL A 520 -22.52 -23.54 -14.95
CA VAL A 520 -21.46 -23.62 -13.94
C VAL A 520 -21.32 -22.25 -13.30
N THR A 521 -21.30 -22.21 -11.96
CA THR A 521 -21.12 -20.98 -11.19
C THR A 521 -20.03 -21.21 -10.14
N ASN A 522 -19.08 -20.29 -10.00
CA ASN A 522 -18.14 -20.32 -8.89
C ASN A 522 -18.78 -19.69 -7.66
N VAL A 523 -19.27 -20.52 -6.75
CA VAL A 523 -19.90 -20.11 -5.48
C VAL A 523 -18.90 -19.99 -4.34
N GLY A 524 -17.63 -20.36 -4.57
CA GLY A 524 -16.55 -20.23 -3.59
C GLY A 524 -15.94 -18.83 -3.60
N LEU A 525 -15.15 -18.53 -2.57
CA LEU A 525 -14.50 -17.22 -2.47
C LEU A 525 -13.21 -17.14 -3.32
N GLY A 526 -12.62 -18.27 -3.67
CA GLY A 526 -11.39 -18.38 -4.46
C GLY A 526 -11.58 -18.42 -5.97
N LYS A 527 -10.49 -18.21 -6.70
CA LYS A 527 -10.40 -18.39 -8.16
C LYS A 527 -10.27 -19.86 -8.53
N ALA A 528 -10.98 -20.32 -9.56
CA ALA A 528 -10.87 -21.69 -10.06
C ALA A 528 -9.88 -21.73 -11.24
N HIS A 529 -8.82 -22.51 -11.08
CA HIS A 529 -7.79 -22.73 -12.10
C HIS A 529 -7.98 -24.09 -12.78
N ASN A 530 -7.51 -24.21 -14.01
CA ASN A 530 -7.53 -25.46 -14.78
C ASN A 530 -8.92 -26.12 -14.80
N VAL A 531 -9.95 -25.31 -15.04
CA VAL A 531 -11.33 -25.79 -15.10
C VAL A 531 -11.50 -26.66 -16.34
N TYR A 532 -12.06 -27.85 -16.19
CA TYR A 532 -12.49 -28.70 -17.29
C TYR A 532 -13.82 -29.33 -16.97
N LEU A 533 -14.64 -29.57 -17.98
CA LEU A 533 -15.94 -30.24 -17.85
C LEU A 533 -15.87 -31.62 -18.44
N VAL A 534 -16.49 -32.59 -17.76
CA VAL A 534 -16.65 -33.96 -18.24
C VAL A 534 -18.10 -34.34 -18.05
N ASP A 535 -18.69 -34.95 -19.07
CA ASP A 535 -20.04 -35.49 -19.00
C ASP A 535 -20.12 -36.89 -19.59
N ALA A 536 -20.87 -37.75 -18.90
CA ALA A 536 -21.21 -39.08 -19.37
C ALA A 536 -22.48 -38.99 -20.21
N LEU A 537 -22.43 -39.56 -21.42
CA LEU A 537 -23.61 -39.70 -22.27
C LEU A 537 -24.48 -40.85 -21.76
N GLY A 538 -25.79 -40.74 -21.94
CA GLY A 538 -26.70 -41.83 -21.67
C GLY A 538 -26.52 -42.96 -22.69
N GLY A 539 -26.68 -44.22 -22.26
CA GLY A 539 -26.55 -45.38 -23.15
C GLY A 539 -27.65 -45.54 -24.21
N PHE A 540 -28.59 -44.58 -24.30
CA PHE A 540 -29.72 -44.56 -25.25
C PHE A 540 -29.74 -43.27 -26.08
N THR A 541 -28.65 -42.52 -26.07
CA THR A 541 -28.55 -41.22 -26.70
C THR A 541 -27.17 -41.04 -27.32
N ASP A 542 -27.13 -40.61 -28.57
CA ASP A 542 -25.91 -40.28 -29.29
C ASP A 542 -25.66 -38.77 -29.29
N PHE A 543 -24.42 -38.34 -29.12
CA PHE A 543 -24.08 -36.92 -29.20
C PHE A 543 -24.22 -36.38 -30.63
N VAL A 544 -24.77 -35.17 -30.77
CA VAL A 544 -24.96 -34.50 -32.05
C VAL A 544 -23.90 -33.40 -32.21
N PRO A 545 -22.78 -33.68 -32.91
CA PRO A 545 -21.76 -32.67 -33.20
C PRO A 545 -22.30 -31.61 -34.16
N ASP A 546 -21.74 -30.40 -34.12
CA ASP A 546 -22.07 -29.30 -35.04
C ASP A 546 -23.56 -28.90 -34.99
N SER A 547 -24.23 -29.21 -33.88
CA SER A 547 -25.65 -28.95 -33.63
C SER A 547 -26.02 -27.46 -33.72
N PHE A 548 -25.03 -26.58 -33.56
CA PHE A 548 -25.21 -25.13 -33.62
C PHE A 548 -24.58 -24.49 -34.87
N GLY A 549 -24.05 -25.30 -35.80
CA GLY A 549 -23.40 -24.86 -37.04
C GLY A 549 -22.09 -25.60 -37.30
N PRO A 550 -21.51 -25.47 -38.51
CA PRO A 550 -20.26 -26.15 -38.85
C PRO A 550 -19.12 -25.83 -37.87
N GLY A 551 -18.54 -26.84 -37.23
CA GLY A 551 -17.50 -26.71 -36.21
C GLY A 551 -17.99 -26.20 -34.85
N GLN A 552 -19.30 -26.07 -34.63
CA GLN A 552 -19.89 -25.60 -33.38
C GLN A 552 -20.63 -26.74 -32.66
N HIS A 553 -19.87 -27.57 -31.95
CA HIS A 553 -20.40 -28.66 -31.13
C HIS A 553 -21.14 -28.18 -29.87
N PHE A 554 -20.82 -26.98 -29.38
CA PHE A 554 -21.41 -26.39 -28.19
C PHE A 554 -21.84 -24.94 -28.46
N LEU A 555 -22.93 -24.53 -27.82
CA LEU A 555 -23.21 -23.12 -27.61
C LEU A 555 -22.67 -22.71 -26.22
N PHE A 556 -21.59 -21.92 -26.21
CA PHE A 556 -21.05 -21.32 -24.98
C PHE A 556 -21.62 -19.92 -24.79
N SER A 557 -22.17 -19.67 -23.61
CA SER A 557 -22.67 -18.37 -23.20
C SER A 557 -22.03 -17.99 -21.87
N ASP A 558 -21.14 -17.00 -21.90
CA ASP A 558 -20.61 -16.41 -20.67
C ASP A 558 -21.62 -15.40 -20.09
N SER A 559 -21.69 -15.31 -18.77
CA SER A 559 -22.61 -14.37 -18.11
C SER A 559 -22.17 -12.94 -18.34
N VAL A 560 -23.10 -12.07 -18.75
CA VAL A 560 -22.81 -10.63 -18.89
C VAL A 560 -22.72 -9.96 -17.51
N ALA A 561 -23.52 -10.42 -16.55
CA ALA A 561 -23.54 -9.84 -15.20
C ALA A 561 -22.35 -10.29 -14.35
N ASN A 562 -21.97 -11.57 -14.47
CA ASN A 562 -20.83 -12.15 -13.77
C ASN A 562 -19.97 -13.00 -14.73
N PRO A 563 -19.20 -12.37 -15.64
CA PRO A 563 -18.37 -13.09 -16.59
C PRO A 563 -17.45 -14.08 -15.90
N SER A 564 -17.41 -15.31 -16.40
CA SER A 564 -16.58 -16.36 -15.82
C SER A 564 -15.11 -16.12 -16.06
N GLY A 565 -14.73 -15.42 -17.13
CA GLY A 565 -13.32 -15.27 -17.53
C GLY A 565 -12.73 -16.53 -18.16
N LEU A 566 -13.59 -17.48 -18.56
CA LEU A 566 -13.21 -18.71 -19.23
C LEU A 566 -13.63 -18.67 -20.70
N SER A 567 -12.89 -19.38 -21.55
CA SER A 567 -13.30 -19.70 -22.91
C SER A 567 -13.24 -21.21 -23.15
N LEU A 568 -14.05 -21.71 -24.10
CA LEU A 568 -13.98 -23.10 -24.53
C LEU A 568 -12.57 -23.42 -25.07
N GLY A 569 -11.97 -24.50 -24.59
CA GLY A 569 -10.82 -25.11 -25.24
C GLY A 569 -11.24 -26.24 -26.18
N THR A 570 -10.32 -27.19 -26.40
CA THR A 570 -10.53 -28.28 -27.35
C THR A 570 -11.45 -29.36 -26.78
N LEU A 571 -12.50 -29.70 -27.52
CA LEU A 571 -13.37 -30.84 -27.20
C LEU A 571 -12.63 -32.16 -27.42
N GLN A 572 -12.74 -33.04 -26.46
CA GLN A 572 -12.21 -34.40 -26.47
C GLN A 572 -13.33 -35.40 -26.16
N TYR A 573 -13.18 -36.63 -26.64
CA TYR A 573 -14.15 -37.71 -26.42
C TYR A 573 -13.51 -38.98 -25.89
N SER A 574 -14.33 -39.86 -25.33
CA SER A 574 -13.92 -41.16 -24.83
C SER A 574 -14.90 -42.25 -25.24
N GLU A 575 -14.39 -43.37 -25.75
CA GLU A 575 -15.16 -44.60 -26.02
C GLU A 575 -15.02 -45.65 -24.90
N ASN A 576 -14.18 -45.39 -23.89
CA ASN A 576 -13.76 -46.36 -22.88
C ASN A 576 -14.19 -45.96 -21.47
N GLY A 577 -15.39 -45.39 -21.33
CA GLY A 577 -15.96 -45.02 -20.04
C GLY A 577 -15.19 -43.88 -19.35
N GLY A 578 -14.56 -42.98 -20.11
CA GLY A 578 -13.85 -41.83 -19.58
C GLY A 578 -12.42 -42.13 -19.10
N THR A 579 -11.86 -43.31 -19.40
CA THR A 579 -10.50 -43.68 -18.95
C THR A 579 -9.39 -43.04 -19.79
N THR A 580 -9.61 -42.83 -21.09
CA THR A 580 -8.75 -41.97 -21.93
C THR A 580 -9.60 -41.09 -22.83
N TYR A 581 -9.07 -39.90 -23.14
CA TYR A 581 -9.71 -38.91 -24.00
C TYR A 581 -8.87 -38.68 -25.27
N GLN A 582 -9.54 -38.55 -26.41
CA GLN A 582 -8.95 -38.29 -27.71
C GLN A 582 -9.57 -37.03 -28.33
N ALA A 583 -8.81 -36.31 -29.15
CA ALA A 583 -9.34 -35.16 -29.88
C ALA A 583 -10.35 -35.61 -30.94
N ILE A 584 -11.42 -34.83 -31.16
CA ILE A 584 -12.41 -35.15 -32.19
C ILE A 584 -11.79 -35.04 -33.60
N PRO A 585 -12.01 -36.04 -34.49
CA PRO A 585 -11.57 -35.95 -35.89
C PRO A 585 -12.28 -34.80 -36.62
N GLY A 586 -11.52 -33.95 -37.32
CA GLY A 586 -12.04 -32.72 -37.96
C GLY A 586 -12.94 -32.92 -39.20
N SER A 587 -13.56 -34.09 -39.41
CA SER A 587 -14.44 -34.34 -40.55
C SER A 587 -15.61 -35.23 -40.17
N ALA A 588 -16.82 -34.82 -40.58
CA ALA A 588 -18.10 -35.50 -40.42
C ALA A 588 -18.05 -36.99 -40.80
N GLY A 589 -17.80 -37.83 -39.81
CA GLY A 589 -17.89 -39.27 -39.82
C GLY A 589 -18.12 -39.70 -38.38
N TRP A 590 -19.27 -40.30 -38.12
CA TRP A 590 -19.80 -40.56 -36.78
C TRP A 590 -19.03 -41.67 -36.04
N GLU A 591 -18.74 -41.48 -34.75
CA GLU A 591 -18.41 -42.57 -33.83
C GLU A 591 -19.61 -42.81 -32.88
N THR A 592 -20.39 -43.86 -33.14
CA THR A 592 -21.55 -44.32 -32.34
C THR A 592 -21.17 -44.92 -30.97
N ARG A 593 -19.94 -44.67 -30.49
CA ARG A 593 -19.40 -45.25 -29.27
C ARG A 593 -18.87 -44.19 -28.30
N MET A 594 -19.15 -42.90 -28.55
CA MET A 594 -18.82 -41.89 -27.56
C MET A 594 -19.60 -42.21 -26.28
N THR A 595 -18.88 -42.33 -25.18
CA THR A 595 -19.45 -42.57 -23.84
C THR A 595 -19.32 -41.33 -22.97
N HIS A 596 -18.29 -40.52 -23.21
CA HIS A 596 -18.05 -39.28 -22.49
C HIS A 596 -17.48 -38.22 -23.43
N TRP A 597 -17.75 -36.96 -23.11
CA TRP A 597 -16.98 -35.84 -23.63
C TRP A 597 -16.25 -35.12 -22.50
N ARG A 598 -15.13 -34.49 -22.86
CA ARG A 598 -14.34 -33.60 -22.00
C ARG A 598 -14.02 -32.32 -22.74
N ILE A 599 -14.07 -31.19 -22.03
CA ILE A 599 -13.54 -29.93 -22.53
C ILE A 599 -12.69 -29.26 -21.46
N ASP A 600 -11.43 -29.00 -21.80
CA ASP A 600 -10.56 -28.19 -20.98
C ASP A 600 -10.87 -26.71 -21.26
N MET A 601 -11.17 -25.93 -20.24
CA MET A 601 -11.45 -24.50 -20.38
C MET A 601 -10.15 -23.71 -20.30
N SER A 602 -10.02 -22.66 -21.11
CA SER A 602 -8.90 -21.72 -21.04
C SER A 602 -9.27 -20.52 -20.19
N GLY A 603 -8.36 -20.07 -19.32
CA GLY A 603 -8.55 -18.93 -18.43
C GLY A 603 -8.64 -19.31 -16.95
N ILE A 604 -9.07 -18.36 -16.13
CA ILE A 604 -9.24 -18.50 -14.68
C ILE A 604 -10.67 -18.08 -14.35
N MET A 605 -11.39 -18.93 -13.61
CA MET A 605 -12.76 -18.63 -13.21
C MET A 605 -12.80 -17.81 -11.92
N ASN A 606 -13.16 -16.54 -12.02
CA ASN A 606 -13.29 -15.67 -10.85
C ASN A 606 -14.45 -16.13 -9.94
N ARG A 607 -14.45 -15.66 -8.69
CA ARG A 607 -15.58 -15.78 -7.78
C ARG A 607 -16.85 -15.21 -8.43
N ASP A 608 -17.98 -15.85 -8.18
CA ASP A 608 -19.32 -15.53 -8.73
C ASP A 608 -19.42 -15.66 -10.27
N GLY A 609 -18.29 -15.88 -10.96
CA GLY A 609 -18.24 -16.12 -12.39
C GLY A 609 -19.18 -17.25 -12.79
N GLN A 610 -19.89 -17.06 -13.90
CA GLN A 610 -20.88 -18.01 -14.38
C GLN A 610 -20.85 -18.13 -15.89
N PHE A 611 -20.90 -19.35 -16.39
CA PHE A 611 -21.11 -19.62 -17.81
C PHE A 611 -22.12 -20.75 -18.00
N THR A 612 -22.64 -20.84 -19.21
CA THR A 612 -23.52 -21.92 -19.65
C THR A 612 -22.99 -22.56 -20.93
N ILE A 613 -23.08 -23.89 -21.01
CA ILE A 613 -22.80 -24.68 -22.21
C ILE A 613 -24.07 -25.42 -22.59
N GLN A 614 -24.43 -25.37 -23.88
CA GLN A 614 -25.45 -26.23 -24.44
C GLN A 614 -24.86 -27.21 -25.45
N TYR A 615 -25.37 -28.44 -25.45
CA TYR A 615 -25.08 -29.46 -26.45
C TYR A 615 -26.32 -30.31 -26.72
N GLN A 616 -26.31 -31.02 -27.84
CA GLN A 616 -27.43 -31.85 -28.25
C GLN A 616 -27.07 -33.33 -28.25
N GLN A 617 -28.05 -34.16 -27.92
CA GLN A 617 -28.01 -35.60 -28.14
C GLN A 617 -29.27 -36.04 -28.88
N GLN A 618 -29.18 -37.07 -29.71
CA GLN A 618 -30.30 -37.72 -30.36
C GLN A 618 -30.61 -39.04 -29.65
N VAL A 619 -31.88 -39.33 -29.40
CA VAL A 619 -32.31 -40.62 -28.84
C VAL A 619 -32.16 -41.71 -29.91
N ASP A 620 -31.53 -42.84 -29.56
CA ASP A 620 -31.37 -44.03 -30.42
C ASP A 620 -32.73 -44.70 -30.74
#